data_AF-A0A0G0PQ44-F1
#
_entry.id   AF-A0A0G0PQ44-F1
#
_cell.length_a   1.000
_cell.length_b   1.000
_cell.length_c   1.000
_cell.angle_alpha   90.00
_cell.angle_beta   90.00
_cell.angle_gamma   90.00
#
_symmetry.space_group_name_H-M   'P 1'
#
loop_
_entity.id
_entity.type
_entity.pdbx_description
1 polymer ?
#
loop_
_entity_poly.entity_id
_entity_poly.type
_entity_poly.pdbx_seq_one_letter_code
_entity_poly.pdbx_strand_id
1 'polypeptide(L)' 'MIYFNQITMLKNVIAPIQAWLISQGRCVADGQPLDKGKKEKRKDGTFKIVHSCGRIYIYDSKTKKYRRALLEEV' A
#
# COMPACT_ATOMS: atom_id res chain seq x y z
N MET A 1 14.23 -7.19 -30.75
CA MET A 1 12.81 -7.05 -30.36
C MET A 1 12.25 -8.39 -29.84
N ILE A 2 12.90 -8.99 -28.83
CA ILE A 2 12.46 -10.27 -28.22
C ILE A 2 12.60 -10.24 -26.68
N TYR A 3 13.19 -9.18 -26.12
CA TYR A 3 13.42 -9.01 -24.67
C TYR A 3 12.35 -8.16 -23.95
N PHE A 4 11.32 -7.67 -24.65
CA PHE A 4 10.25 -6.88 -24.02
C PHE A 4 9.06 -7.74 -23.54
N ASN A 5 8.97 -9.00 -23.99
CA ASN A 5 7.77 -9.84 -23.80
C ASN A 5 7.86 -10.91 -22.70
N GLN A 6 8.96 -10.97 -21.92
CA GLN A 6 9.03 -11.82 -20.72
C GLN A 6 8.77 -11.09 -19.40
N ILE A 7 8.64 -9.76 -19.40
CA ILE A 7 8.44 -8.95 -18.19
C ILE A 7 6.95 -8.90 -17.76
N THR A 8 6.03 -9.18 -18.69
CA THR A 8 4.58 -8.99 -18.56
C THR A 8 3.91 -10.02 -17.64
N MET A 9 4.32 -11.29 -17.65
CA MET A 9 3.59 -12.34 -16.92
C MET A 9 3.87 -12.36 -15.40
N LEU A 10 5.09 -12.00 -14.95
CA LEU A 10 5.41 -11.91 -13.51
C LEU A 10 4.77 -10.68 -12.85
N LYS A 11 4.64 -9.56 -13.59
CA LYS A 11 3.94 -8.36 -13.13
C LYS A 11 2.44 -8.61 -12.92
N ASN A 12 1.84 -9.49 -13.72
CA ASN A 12 0.43 -9.82 -13.65
C ASN A 12 0.03 -10.63 -12.39
N VAL A 13 0.97 -11.29 -11.72
CA VAL A 13 0.69 -12.08 -10.50
C VAL A 13 1.02 -11.31 -9.23
N ILE A 14 2.08 -10.48 -9.24
CA ILE A 14 2.52 -9.77 -8.04
C ILE A 14 1.57 -8.61 -7.70
N ALA A 15 1.15 -7.82 -8.69
CA ALA A 15 0.24 -6.69 -8.50
C ALA A 15 -1.09 -7.05 -7.81
N PRO A 16 -1.82 -8.13 -8.19
CA PRO A 16 -3.07 -8.49 -7.52
C PRO A 16 -2.86 -8.93 -6.07
N ILE A 17 -1.75 -9.61 -5.75
CA ILE A 17 -1.43 -10.01 -4.36
C ILE A 17 -1.14 -8.77 -3.51
N GLN A 18 -0.43 -7.78 -4.05
CA GLN A 18 -0.17 -6.52 -3.34
C GLN A 18 -1.46 -5.76 -3.08
N ALA A 19 -2.36 -5.68 -4.08
CA ALA A 19 -3.67 -5.06 -3.93
C ALA A 19 -4.54 -5.82 -2.92
N TRP A 20 -4.50 -7.15 -2.92
CA TRP A 20 -5.21 -8.00 -1.96
C TRP A 20 -4.73 -7.79 -0.53
N LEU A 21 -3.41 -7.77 -0.29
CA LEU A 21 -2.84 -7.50 1.04
C LEU A 21 -3.27 -6.13 1.58
N ILE A 22 -3.23 -5.09 0.74
CA ILE A 22 -3.68 -3.74 1.12
C ILE A 22 -5.18 -3.72 1.42
N SER A 23 -5.99 -4.44 0.63
CA SER A 23 -7.44 -4.60 0.88
C SER A 23 -7.72 -5.26 2.24
N GLN A 24 -6.88 -6.20 2.66
CA GLN A 24 -6.92 -6.82 3.98
C GLN A 24 -6.34 -5.92 5.10
N GLY A 25 -5.89 -4.69 4.78
CA GLY A 25 -5.26 -3.79 5.74
C GLY A 25 -3.89 -4.28 6.22
N ARG A 26 -3.15 -5.01 5.36
CA ARG A 26 -1.83 -5.56 5.67
C ARG A 26 -0.73 -4.87 4.88
N CYS A 27 0.45 -4.80 5.49
CA CYS A 27 1.62 -4.29 4.82
C CYS A 27 2.08 -5.27 3.74
N VAL A 28 2.49 -4.70 2.61
CA VAL A 28 2.96 -5.44 1.43
C VAL A 28 4.38 -6.01 1.64
N ALA A 29 5.09 -5.59 2.70
CA ALA A 29 6.47 -6.04 2.97
C ALA A 29 6.51 -7.31 3.79
N ASP A 30 5.82 -7.27 4.93
CA ASP A 30 5.94 -8.21 6.04
C ASP A 30 4.59 -8.83 6.41
N GLY A 31 3.49 -8.43 5.75
CA GLY A 31 2.14 -8.96 5.98
C GLY A 31 1.51 -8.54 7.30
N GLN A 32 2.18 -7.68 8.08
CA GLN A 32 1.66 -7.24 9.37
C GLN A 32 0.48 -6.27 9.22
N PRO A 33 -0.44 -6.23 10.19
CA PRO A 33 -1.57 -5.30 10.18
C PRO A 33 -1.13 -3.83 10.18
N LEU A 34 -1.69 -3.03 9.27
CA LEU A 34 -1.40 -1.60 9.14
C LEU A 34 -1.94 -0.79 10.32
N ASP A 35 -2.92 -1.31 11.07
CA ASP A 35 -3.49 -0.64 12.23
C ASP A 35 -2.50 -0.49 13.40
N LYS A 36 -1.47 -1.35 13.46
CA LYS A 36 -0.36 -1.28 14.42
C LYS A 36 0.65 -0.18 14.10
N GLY A 37 0.59 0.39 12.89
CA GLY A 37 1.45 1.50 12.48
C GLY A 37 1.10 2.81 13.19
N LYS A 38 2.02 3.78 13.15
CA LYS A 38 1.76 5.14 13.65
C LYS A 38 0.74 5.82 12.75
N LYS A 39 -0.40 6.25 13.31
CA LYS A 39 -1.48 6.94 12.59
C LYS A 39 -1.41 8.44 12.83
N GLU A 40 -1.33 9.21 11.76
CA GLU A 40 -1.31 10.67 11.77
C GLU A 40 -2.47 11.20 10.93
N LYS A 41 -3.30 12.08 11.51
CA LYS A 41 -4.44 12.65 10.81
C LYS A 41 -3.97 13.75 9.84
N ARG A 42 -4.38 13.68 8.58
CA ARG A 42 -4.09 14.70 7.56
C ARG A 42 -5.23 15.72 7.46
N LYS A 43 -4.91 16.89 6.90
CA LYS A 43 -5.86 17.99 6.69
C LYS A 43 -7.02 17.58 5.77
N ASP A 44 -6.78 16.66 4.84
CA ASP A 44 -7.76 16.20 3.85
C ASP A 44 -8.76 15.16 4.42
N GLY A 45 -8.69 14.87 5.73
CA GLY A 45 -9.54 13.89 6.39
C GLY A 45 -9.11 12.44 6.22
N THR A 46 -7.97 12.19 5.58
CA THR A 46 -7.32 10.87 5.53
C THR A 46 -6.31 10.70 6.67
N PHE A 47 -5.87 9.47 6.90
CA PHE A 47 -4.86 9.14 7.91
C PHE A 47 -3.59 8.63 7.22
N LYS A 48 -2.45 9.25 7.52
CA LYS A 48 -1.13 8.72 7.18
C LYS A 48 -0.80 7.62 8.19
N ILE A 49 -0.33 6.49 7.69
CA ILE A 49 0.04 5.33 8.49
C ILE A 49 1.48 4.97 8.15
N VAL A 50 2.37 5.13 9.12
CA VAL A 50 3.76 4.72 9.01
C VAL A 50 3.91 3.36 9.65
N HIS A 51 4.19 2.35 8.82
CA HIS A 51 4.44 0.99 9.30
C HIS A 51 5.85 0.87 9.87
N SER A 52 6.06 -0.11 10.77
CA SER A 52 7.37 -0.38 11.39
C SER A 52 8.48 -0.68 10.37
N CYS A 53 8.12 -1.23 9.22
CA CYS A 53 9.03 -1.48 8.09
C CYS A 53 9.43 -0.21 7.30
N GLY A 54 8.94 0.97 7.70
CA GLY A 54 9.23 2.25 7.05
C GLY A 54 8.32 2.58 5.86
N ARG A 55 7.42 1.69 5.45
CA ARG A 55 6.45 1.97 4.38
C ARG A 55 5.28 2.81 4.89
N ILE A 56 4.86 3.75 4.04
CA ILE A 56 3.80 4.69 4.36
C ILE A 56 2.56 4.36 3.55
N TYR A 57 1.43 4.33 4.25
CA TYR A 57 0.11 4.08 3.71
C TYR A 57 -0.80 5.25 4.03
N ILE A 58 -1.79 5.49 3.17
CA ILE A 58 -2.87 6.42 3.42
C ILE A 58 -4.14 5.59 3.62
N TYR A 59 -4.80 5.82 4.75
CA TYR A 59 -6.10 5.26 5.06
C TYR A 59 -7.16 6.34 4.87
N ASP A 60 -8.14 6.06 4.02
CA ASP A 60 -9.29 6.92 3.85
C ASP A 60 -10.45 6.38 4.70
N SER A 61 -10.88 7.17 5.69
CA SER A 61 -11.99 6.79 6.57
C SER A 61 -13.34 6.80 5.88
N LYS A 62 -13.51 7.54 4.77
CA LYS A 62 -14.76 7.59 4.01
C LYS A 62 -14.98 6.30 3.24
N THR A 63 -13.94 5.83 2.55
CA THR A 63 -14.00 4.60 1.75
C THR A 63 -13.57 3.35 2.52
N LYS A 64 -13.00 3.52 3.73
CA LYS A 64 -12.40 2.48 4.58
C LYS A 64 -11.29 1.69 3.87
N LYS A 65 -10.61 2.32 2.90
CA LYS A 65 -9.57 1.68 2.09
C LYS A 65 -8.19 2.17 2.50
N TYR A 66 -7.23 1.25 2.43
CA TYR A 66 -5.82 1.57 2.47
C TYR A 66 -5.30 1.74 1.04
N ARG A 67 -4.35 2.65 0.87
CA ARG A 67 -3.54 2.77 -0.34
C ARG A 67 -2.10 3.09 0.06
N ARG A 68 -1.16 2.88 -0.86
CA ARG A 68 0.20 3.39 -0.66
C ARG A 68 0.20 4.91 -0.71
N ALA A 69 1.06 5.54 0.08
CA ALA A 69 1.33 6.97 -0.05
C ALA A 69 1.96 7.25 -1.43
N LEU A 70 1.54 8.35 -2.05
CA LEU A 70 2.21 8.92 -3.20
C LEU A 70 3.55 9.52 -2.75
N LEU A 71 4.46 9.76 -3.69
CA LEU A 71 5.79 10.32 -3.38
C LEU A 71 5.69 11.68 -2.65
N GLU A 72 4.68 12.47 -3.01
CA GLU A 72 4.39 13.79 -2.43
C GLU A 72 3.81 13.71 -0.99
N GLU A 73 3.45 12.50 -0.54
CA GLU A 73 2.78 12.25 0.76
C GLU A 73 3.69 11.53 1.77
N VAL A 74 4.92 11.21 1.36
CA VAL A 74 5.96 10.57 2.18
C VAL A 74 6.57 11.55 3.17
#